data_AF-A0AAD3S7H4-F1
#
_entry.id   AF-A0AAD3S7H4-F1
#
_cell.length_a   1.000
_cell.length_b   1.000
_cell.length_c   1.000
_cell.angle_alpha   90.00
_cell.angle_beta   90.00
_cell.angle_gamma   90.00
#
_symmetry.space_group_name_H-M   'P 1'
#
loop_
_entity.id
_entity.type
_entity.pdbx_description
1 polymer ?
#
loop_
_entity_poly.entity_id
_entity_poly.type
_entity_poly.pdbx_seq_one_letter_code
_entity_poly.pdbx_strand_id
1 'polypeptide(L)'
;MAIQDDIDCYPHPSNGATTWFHEFMWVAKGNYIRKLILASKETDLARINLSDILAAKYLEMIERYCENILTNRIDDFLNQVALTSLSGAVVVLKACEGLLPMAYKLNIVQKCIDVISSKACSEAAFPSRTPPNWWTKELSMLYISSFLEIIAAMKSRCAKTLIIASAIITYAERSLRDLVRDYTGNGVKSSDSRDSEVKIQQRELLESIVALLPSEKSALPISFLCSLLRCAIFLKASSSCKNELEKRISATLEHVTIKDLLVLSFT
;
A
#
# COMPACT_ATOMS: atom_id res chain seq x y z
N MET A 1 -32.18 62.57 0.02
CA MET A 1 -30.72 62.64 0.24
C MET A 1 -30.39 61.90 1.51
N ALA A 2 -29.94 60.65 1.35
CA ALA A 2 -29.13 59.82 2.27
C ALA A 2 -29.29 58.37 1.80
N ILE A 3 -28.20 57.81 1.30
CA ILE A 3 -27.97 56.38 1.08
C ILE A 3 -27.73 55.74 2.48
N GLN A 4 -27.90 54.41 2.57
CA GLN A 4 -27.19 53.45 3.45
C GLN A 4 -28.14 52.64 4.36
N ASP A 5 -28.15 51.30 4.47
CA ASP A 5 -27.25 50.19 4.09
C ASP A 5 -28.09 48.99 3.62
N ASP A 6 -27.79 48.45 2.43
CA ASP A 6 -27.99 47.03 2.12
C ASP A 6 -26.94 46.23 2.88
N ILE A 7 -27.33 45.14 3.55
CA ILE A 7 -26.61 43.85 3.58
C ILE A 7 -27.58 42.79 4.10
N ASP A 8 -28.13 42.02 3.15
CA ASP A 8 -28.68 40.70 3.40
C ASP A 8 -27.55 39.80 3.92
N CYS A 9 -27.59 39.48 5.21
CA CYS A 9 -26.73 38.45 5.79
C CYS A 9 -27.33 37.08 5.46
N TYR A 10 -26.82 36.35 4.46
CA TYR A 10 -26.78 34.87 4.36
C TYR A 10 -25.93 34.51 3.10
N PRO A 11 -25.24 33.34 3.05
CA PRO A 11 -25.82 32.08 3.46
C PRO A 11 -24.98 31.31 4.49
N HIS A 12 -25.57 30.91 5.63
CA HIS A 12 -25.38 29.51 6.03
C HIS A 12 -25.95 28.61 4.94
N PRO A 13 -25.21 27.57 4.51
CA PRO A 13 -25.80 26.39 3.94
C PRO A 13 -26.03 25.35 5.04
N SER A 14 -27.27 24.87 5.05
CA SER A 14 -27.75 23.66 5.72
C SER A 14 -27.11 22.40 5.13
N ASN A 15 -25.87 22.10 5.50
CA ASN A 15 -25.25 20.78 5.36
C ASN A 15 -24.58 20.41 6.68
N GLY A 16 -24.84 19.20 7.16
CA GLY A 16 -24.52 18.72 8.51
C GLY A 16 -23.14 19.13 9.03
N ALA A 17 -23.08 19.41 10.33
CA ALA A 17 -21.95 19.93 11.10
C ALA A 17 -20.68 19.02 11.13
N THR A 18 -20.44 18.17 10.14
CA THR A 18 -19.30 17.25 10.10
C THR A 18 -18.24 17.65 9.09
N THR A 19 -18.59 18.29 7.97
CA THR A 19 -17.64 18.72 6.93
C THR A 19 -16.88 19.98 7.34
N TRP A 20 -17.59 20.99 7.84
CA TRP A 20 -16.97 22.23 8.35
C TRP A 20 -16.08 21.99 9.55
N PHE A 21 -16.48 21.09 10.46
CA PHE A 21 -15.65 20.75 11.62
C PHE A 21 -14.35 20.08 11.22
N HIS A 22 -14.35 19.25 10.17
CA HIS A 22 -13.11 18.67 9.65
C HIS A 22 -12.20 19.79 9.14
N GLU A 23 -12.69 20.64 8.22
CA GLU A 23 -11.91 21.78 7.69
C GLU A 23 -11.42 22.74 8.78
N PHE A 24 -12.24 23.08 9.76
CA PHE A 24 -11.86 23.93 10.89
C PHE A 24 -10.80 23.25 11.78
N MET A 25 -10.91 21.94 11.99
CA MET A 25 -9.94 21.14 12.75
C MET A 25 -8.60 21.03 11.99
N TRP A 26 -8.62 20.93 10.66
CA TRP A 26 -7.42 20.95 9.82
C TRP A 26 -6.75 22.32 9.81
N VAL A 27 -7.52 23.41 9.73
CA VAL A 27 -7.00 24.78 9.81
C VAL A 27 -6.43 25.08 11.21
N ALA A 28 -7.10 24.63 12.27
CA ALA A 28 -6.60 24.75 13.65
C ALA A 28 -5.32 23.93 13.88
N LYS A 29 -5.27 22.68 13.37
CA LYS A 29 -4.06 21.86 13.40
C LYS A 29 -2.92 22.46 12.58
N GLY A 30 -3.21 22.99 11.39
CA GLY A 30 -2.21 23.67 10.55
C GLY A 30 -1.63 24.90 11.24
N ASN A 31 -2.46 25.70 11.93
CA ASN A 31 -2.00 26.87 12.70
C ASN A 31 -1.18 26.47 13.93
N TYR A 32 -1.53 25.37 14.58
CA TYR A 32 -0.75 24.78 15.67
C TYR A 32 0.61 24.28 15.19
N ILE A 33 0.66 23.57 14.05
CA ILE A 33 1.89 23.08 13.43
C ILE A 33 2.77 24.27 12.97
N ARG A 34 2.18 25.33 12.41
CA ARG A 34 2.89 26.57 12.06
C ARG A 34 3.54 27.22 13.30
N LYS A 35 2.82 27.28 14.43
CA LYS A 35 3.40 27.76 15.71
C LYS A 35 4.52 26.85 16.22
N LEU A 36 4.39 25.53 16.12
CA LEU A 36 5.42 24.58 16.55
C LEU A 36 6.68 24.67 15.71
N ILE A 37 6.55 24.81 14.38
CA ILE A 37 7.69 24.96 13.46
C ILE A 37 8.43 26.28 13.71
N LEU A 38 7.70 27.37 13.96
CA LEU A 38 8.31 28.69 14.24
C LEU A 38 8.93 28.78 15.64
N ALA A 39 8.44 27.99 16.60
CA ALA A 39 8.92 27.99 17.99
C ALA A 39 10.07 27.00 18.25
N SER A 40 10.32 26.02 17.38
CA SER A 40 11.31 24.96 17.64
C SER A 40 12.74 25.43 17.36
N LYS A 41 13.64 25.29 18.34
CA LYS A 41 15.10 25.28 18.10
C LYS A 41 15.53 23.91 17.55
N GLU A 42 16.67 23.90 16.87
CA GLU A 42 17.26 22.82 16.06
C GLU A 42 17.33 21.43 16.75
N THR A 43 17.21 21.37 18.07
CA THR A 43 17.30 20.14 18.88
C THR A 43 15.97 19.58 19.40
N ASP A 44 14.86 20.33 19.35
CA ASP A 44 13.52 19.87 19.80
C ASP A 44 12.71 19.16 18.68
N LEU A 45 13.35 18.94 17.53
CA LEU A 45 12.70 18.61 16.26
C LEU A 45 12.22 17.16 16.12
N ALA A 46 12.63 16.26 17.02
CA ALA A 46 12.18 14.86 17.05
C ALA A 46 10.69 14.71 17.42
N ARG A 47 10.04 15.80 17.87
CA ARG A 47 8.63 15.82 18.29
C ARG A 47 7.62 16.12 17.18
N ILE A 48 8.07 16.56 15.99
CA ILE A 48 7.15 16.88 14.89
C ILE A 48 6.97 15.62 14.04
N ASN A 49 5.75 15.06 14.02
CA ASN A 49 5.46 13.86 13.22
C ASN A 49 5.50 14.18 11.72
N LEU A 50 6.01 13.23 10.92
CA LEU A 50 6.03 13.31 9.46
C LEU A 50 4.62 13.57 8.86
N SER A 51 3.58 13.03 9.51
CA SER A 51 2.18 13.28 9.16
C SER A 51 1.79 14.75 9.28
N ASP A 52 2.27 15.44 10.31
CA ASP A 52 1.95 16.84 10.59
C ASP A 52 2.63 17.76 9.58
N ILE A 53 3.88 17.42 9.22
CA ILE A 53 4.65 18.12 8.19
C ILE A 53 3.97 18.00 6.82
N LEU A 54 3.56 16.80 6.45
CA LEU A 54 2.89 16.55 5.18
C LEU A 54 1.48 17.17 5.15
N ALA A 55 0.74 17.13 6.26
CA ALA A 55 -0.56 17.78 6.38
C ALA A 55 -0.45 19.31 6.26
N ALA A 56 0.54 19.93 6.90
CA ALA A 56 0.76 21.37 6.82
C ALA A 56 1.13 21.82 5.39
N LYS A 57 1.83 20.98 4.63
CA LYS A 57 2.12 21.22 3.20
C LYS A 57 0.90 20.98 2.31
N TYR A 58 0.10 19.96 2.59
CA TYR A 58 -1.14 19.67 1.85
C TYR A 58 -2.17 20.81 1.94
N LEU A 59 -2.26 21.48 3.09
CA LEU A 59 -3.18 22.60 3.32
C LEU A 59 -2.67 23.95 2.77
N GLU A 60 -1.57 23.96 2.00
CA GLU A 60 -0.94 25.16 1.42
C GLU A 60 -0.66 26.30 2.44
N MET A 61 -0.59 25.98 3.73
CA MET A 61 -0.52 26.96 4.82
C MET A 61 0.87 27.61 5.01
N ILE A 62 1.82 27.34 4.10
CA ILE A 62 3.25 27.57 4.31
C ILE A 62 3.81 28.50 3.23
N GLU A 63 4.39 29.62 3.64
CA GLU A 63 5.09 30.57 2.75
C GLU A 63 6.33 29.94 2.11
N ARG A 64 6.70 30.38 0.89
CA ARG A 64 7.85 29.90 0.09
C ARG A 64 9.18 29.80 0.87
N TYR A 65 9.40 30.65 1.86
CA TYR A 65 10.59 30.59 2.72
C TYR A 65 10.59 29.37 3.67
N CYS A 66 9.43 29.06 4.25
CA CYS A 66 9.26 27.89 5.10
C CYS A 66 9.24 26.58 4.30
N GLU A 67 8.91 26.62 3.00
CA GLU A 67 8.96 25.44 2.14
C GLU A 67 10.35 24.84 2.00
N ASN A 68 11.39 25.66 1.82
CA ASN A 68 12.76 25.17 1.66
C ASN A 68 13.29 24.57 2.96
N ILE A 69 12.99 25.23 4.09
CA ILE A 69 13.35 24.73 5.42
C ILE A 69 12.64 23.39 5.68
N LEU A 70 11.35 23.30 5.36
CA LEU A 70 10.57 22.08 5.56
C LEU A 70 11.06 20.94 4.66
N THR A 71 11.40 21.24 3.39
CA THR A 71 11.88 20.25 2.43
C THR A 71 13.25 19.70 2.85
N ASN A 72 14.18 20.57 3.25
CA ASN A 72 15.48 20.15 3.78
C ASN A 72 15.31 19.29 5.04
N ARG A 73 14.38 19.66 5.92
CA ARG A 73 14.11 18.90 7.16
C ARG A 73 13.43 17.56 6.92
N ILE A 74 12.53 17.46 5.94
CA ILE A 74 11.96 16.19 5.49
C ILE A 74 13.10 15.31 4.95
N ASP A 75 13.98 15.88 4.12
CA ASP A 75 15.10 15.14 3.55
C ASP A 75 16.10 14.67 4.62
N ASP A 76 16.41 15.49 5.62
CA ASP A 76 17.25 15.10 6.76
C ASP A 76 16.61 13.96 7.57
N PHE A 77 15.33 14.07 7.93
CA PHE A 77 14.62 13.01 8.64
C PHE A 77 14.54 11.71 7.83
N LEU A 78 14.20 11.80 6.55
CA LEU A 78 14.13 10.66 5.66
C LEU A 78 15.50 9.97 5.55
N ASN A 79 16.56 10.72 5.28
CA ASN A 79 17.89 10.14 5.06
C ASN A 79 18.56 9.64 6.35
N GLN A 80 18.38 10.34 7.48
CA GLN A 80 19.08 10.02 8.72
C GLN A 80 18.33 9.01 9.60
N VAL A 81 17.00 8.94 9.51
CA VAL A 81 16.18 8.13 10.41
C VAL A 81 15.35 7.13 9.63
N ALA A 82 14.47 7.60 8.74
CA ALA A 82 13.39 6.78 8.24
C ALA A 82 13.83 5.76 7.17
N LEU A 83 14.72 6.17 6.26
CA LEU A 83 15.18 5.35 5.13
C LEU A 83 16.44 4.54 5.44
N THR A 84 16.91 4.57 6.69
CA THR A 84 18.06 3.77 7.14
C THR A 84 17.72 2.28 7.31
N SER A 85 16.44 1.94 7.43
CA SER A 85 15.95 0.56 7.59
C SER A 85 14.79 0.25 6.64
N LEU A 86 14.58 -1.04 6.35
CA LEU A 86 13.45 -1.49 5.54
C LEU A 86 12.13 -1.11 6.24
N SER A 87 12.00 -1.47 7.52
CA SER A 87 10.81 -1.21 8.31
C SER A 87 10.47 0.28 8.39
N GLY A 88 11.47 1.13 8.60
CA GLY A 88 11.28 2.59 8.60
C GLY A 88 10.75 3.10 7.26
N ALA A 89 11.32 2.66 6.15
CA ALA A 89 10.88 3.06 4.82
C ALA A 89 9.45 2.57 4.49
N VAL A 90 9.10 1.35 4.90
CA VAL A 90 7.73 0.81 4.76
C VAL A 90 6.72 1.63 5.56
N VAL A 91 7.05 2.01 6.80
CA VAL A 91 6.18 2.84 7.64
C VAL A 91 5.96 4.22 7.04
N VAL A 92 7.01 4.87 6.51
CA VAL A 92 6.87 6.16 5.82
C VAL A 92 6.01 6.02 4.59
N LEU A 93 6.26 5.02 3.74
CA LEU A 93 5.48 4.81 2.53
C LEU A 93 4.00 4.58 2.86
N LYS A 94 3.71 3.76 3.89
CA LYS A 94 2.35 3.54 4.38
C LYS A 94 1.67 4.84 4.82
N ALA A 95 2.39 5.72 5.51
CA ALA A 95 1.85 7.02 5.89
C ALA A 95 1.58 7.91 4.67
N CYS A 96 2.45 7.85 3.65
CA CYS A 96 2.30 8.60 2.41
C CYS A 96 1.09 8.18 1.57
N GLU A 97 0.63 6.93 1.67
CA GLU A 97 -0.57 6.44 0.94
C GLU A 97 -1.84 7.25 1.27
N GLY A 98 -1.97 7.76 2.50
CA GLY A 98 -3.08 8.62 2.92
C GLY A 98 -2.94 10.10 2.54
N LEU A 99 -1.80 10.47 1.91
CA LEU A 99 -1.40 11.85 1.62
C LEU A 99 -1.13 12.07 0.13
N LEU A 100 -1.60 11.15 -0.71
CA LEU A 100 -1.54 11.27 -2.16
C LEU A 100 -2.52 12.36 -2.66
N PRO A 101 -2.15 13.14 -3.69
CA PRO A 101 -0.96 13.03 -4.55
C PRO A 101 0.29 13.78 -4.04
N MET A 102 0.21 14.46 -2.89
CA MET A 102 1.27 15.36 -2.45
C MET A 102 2.60 14.64 -2.20
N ALA A 103 2.56 13.42 -1.65
CA ALA A 103 3.77 12.64 -1.41
C ALA A 103 4.53 12.27 -2.70
N TYR A 104 3.85 12.12 -3.84
CA TYR A 104 4.50 11.98 -5.15
C TYR A 104 5.15 13.27 -5.60
N LYS A 105 4.48 14.43 -5.42
CA LYS A 105 5.04 15.74 -5.78
C LYS A 105 6.33 16.05 -5.02
N LEU A 106 6.44 15.60 -3.79
CA LEU A 106 7.64 15.74 -2.95
C LEU A 106 8.69 14.63 -3.19
N ASN A 107 8.46 13.74 -4.15
CA ASN A 107 9.34 12.62 -4.49
C ASN A 107 9.61 11.65 -3.31
N ILE A 108 8.76 11.66 -2.27
CA ILE A 108 8.95 10.84 -1.06
C ILE A 108 8.61 9.38 -1.36
N VAL A 109 7.54 9.16 -2.12
CA VAL A 109 7.08 7.81 -2.51
C VAL A 109 8.19 7.08 -3.27
N GLN A 110 8.77 7.73 -4.28
CA GLN A 110 9.85 7.16 -5.08
C GLN A 110 11.09 6.85 -4.23
N LYS A 111 11.53 7.78 -3.36
CA LYS A 111 12.63 7.55 -2.42
C LYS A 111 12.38 6.32 -1.54
N CYS A 112 11.15 6.16 -1.04
CA CYS A 112 10.78 4.98 -0.24
C CYS A 112 10.83 3.70 -1.07
N ILE A 113 10.25 3.68 -2.28
CA ILE A 113 10.27 2.52 -3.18
C ILE A 113 11.71 2.10 -3.48
N ASP A 114 12.59 3.06 -3.74
CA ASP A 114 13.99 2.79 -4.03
C ASP A 114 14.73 2.19 -2.84
N VAL A 115 14.49 2.69 -1.63
CA VAL A 115 15.11 2.14 -0.41
C VAL A 115 14.54 0.76 -0.07
N ILE A 116 13.21 0.62 -0.12
CA ILE A 116 12.50 -0.62 0.18
C ILE A 116 12.97 -1.74 -0.75
N SER A 117 12.94 -1.51 -2.06
CA SER A 117 13.38 -2.52 -3.03
C SER A 117 14.86 -2.87 -2.87
N SER A 118 15.71 -1.94 -2.40
CA SER A 118 17.16 -2.18 -2.22
C SER A 118 17.37 -3.11 -1.05
N LYS A 119 16.80 -2.72 0.10
CA LYS A 119 16.92 -3.46 1.35
C LYS A 119 16.20 -4.80 1.26
N ALA A 120 15.05 -4.89 0.62
CA ALA A 120 14.35 -6.15 0.38
C ALA A 120 15.19 -7.11 -0.47
N CYS A 121 15.83 -6.64 -1.56
CA CYS A 121 16.76 -7.46 -2.33
C CYS A 121 17.97 -7.91 -1.51
N SER A 122 18.52 -7.02 -0.67
CA SER A 122 19.63 -7.35 0.22
C SER A 122 19.24 -8.40 1.26
N GLU A 123 18.07 -8.28 1.90
CA GLU A 123 17.55 -9.24 2.87
C GLU A 123 17.20 -10.58 2.23
N ALA A 124 16.73 -10.58 0.99
CA ALA A 124 16.50 -11.81 0.23
C ALA A 124 17.80 -12.55 -0.11
N ALA A 125 18.88 -11.81 -0.39
CA ALA A 125 20.19 -12.39 -0.70
C ALA A 125 20.98 -12.79 0.56
N PHE A 126 20.87 -11.98 1.61
CA PHE A 126 21.60 -12.11 2.87
C PHE A 126 20.63 -11.87 4.05
N PRO A 127 19.83 -12.89 4.42
CA PRO A 127 18.84 -12.74 5.48
C PRO A 127 19.48 -12.36 6.81
N SER A 128 19.08 -11.22 7.39
CA SER A 128 19.60 -10.76 8.68
C SER A 128 18.79 -11.26 9.88
N ARG A 129 17.61 -11.87 9.64
CA ARG A 129 16.68 -12.33 10.68
C ARG A 129 16.09 -13.70 10.38
N THR A 130 15.54 -14.32 11.41
CA THR A 130 14.74 -15.53 11.32
C THR A 130 13.27 -15.22 11.67
N PRO A 131 12.29 -15.66 10.86
CA PRO A 131 12.45 -16.37 9.59
C PRO A 131 12.99 -15.45 8.46
N PRO A 132 13.67 -16.01 7.44
CA PRO A 132 14.37 -15.23 6.40
C PRO A 132 13.42 -14.43 5.49
N ASN A 133 12.13 -14.77 5.46
CA ASN A 133 11.10 -14.08 4.68
C ASN A 133 10.39 -12.97 5.48
N TRP A 134 10.94 -12.48 6.60
CA TRP A 134 10.30 -11.46 7.42
C TRP A 134 9.92 -10.20 6.62
N TRP A 135 10.77 -9.80 5.66
CA TRP A 135 10.58 -8.62 4.82
C TRP A 135 9.35 -8.73 3.93
N THR A 136 8.97 -9.92 3.46
CA THR A 136 7.77 -10.10 2.61
C THR A 136 6.50 -9.76 3.39
N LYS A 137 6.50 -10.03 4.70
CA LYS A 137 5.39 -9.68 5.60
C LYS A 137 5.27 -8.17 5.77
N GLU A 138 6.38 -7.44 5.80
CA GLU A 138 6.32 -5.97 5.87
C GLU A 138 5.74 -5.37 4.59
N LEU A 139 6.19 -5.85 3.42
CA LEU A 139 5.65 -5.39 2.14
C LEU A 139 4.15 -5.68 2.00
N SER A 140 3.67 -6.78 2.58
CA SER A 140 2.25 -7.15 2.56
C SER A 140 1.31 -6.20 3.33
N MET A 141 1.84 -5.21 4.04
CA MET A 141 1.05 -4.18 4.74
C MET A 141 0.70 -2.98 3.85
N LEU A 142 1.39 -2.82 2.72
CA LEU A 142 1.20 -1.71 1.78
C LEU A 142 -0.01 -1.95 0.87
N TYR A 143 -0.53 -0.88 0.26
CA TYR A 143 -1.55 -0.98 -0.77
C TYR A 143 -0.98 -1.57 -2.07
N ILE A 144 -1.87 -2.15 -2.88
CA ILE A 144 -1.50 -2.86 -4.10
C ILE A 144 -0.72 -1.98 -5.08
N SER A 145 -1.05 -0.69 -5.20
CA SER A 145 -0.34 0.26 -6.05
C SER A 145 1.14 0.38 -5.65
N SER A 146 1.42 0.65 -4.38
CA SER A 146 2.78 0.73 -3.87
C SER A 146 3.51 -0.61 -3.93
N PHE A 147 2.82 -1.72 -3.67
CA PHE A 147 3.40 -3.05 -3.81
C PHE A 147 3.82 -3.37 -5.26
N LEU A 148 2.99 -3.00 -6.25
CA LEU A 148 3.31 -3.17 -7.68
C LEU A 148 4.57 -2.39 -8.06
N GLU A 149 4.68 -1.13 -7.63
CA GLU A 149 5.86 -0.29 -7.89
C GLU A 149 7.12 -0.87 -7.24
N ILE A 150 7.02 -1.38 -6.00
CA ILE A 150 8.14 -2.05 -5.32
C ILE A 150 8.59 -3.30 -6.08
N ILE A 151 7.66 -4.13 -6.52
CA ILE A 151 8.00 -5.36 -7.25
C ILE A 151 8.62 -5.05 -8.61
N ALA A 152 8.14 -4.01 -9.31
CA ALA A 152 8.77 -3.51 -10.52
C ALA A 152 10.21 -3.02 -10.26
N ALA A 153 10.43 -2.27 -9.19
CA ALA A 153 11.76 -1.80 -8.78
C ALA A 153 12.68 -2.94 -8.34
N MET A 154 12.16 -4.00 -7.71
CA MET A 154 12.95 -5.19 -7.40
C MET A 154 13.34 -5.97 -8.67
N LYS A 155 12.42 -6.08 -9.65
CA LYS A 155 12.71 -6.70 -10.95
C LYS A 155 13.80 -5.94 -11.72
N SER A 156 13.78 -4.60 -11.72
CA SER A 156 14.83 -3.79 -12.38
C SER A 156 16.20 -3.93 -11.70
N ARG A 157 16.24 -4.47 -10.48
CA ARG A 157 17.46 -4.77 -9.71
C ARG A 157 17.87 -6.23 -9.79
N CYS A 158 17.39 -6.94 -10.82
CA CYS A 158 17.72 -8.34 -11.10
C CYS A 158 17.37 -9.29 -9.94
N ALA A 159 16.34 -8.99 -9.16
CA ALA A 159 15.84 -9.91 -8.14
C ALA A 159 15.44 -11.25 -8.79
N LYS A 160 15.89 -12.36 -8.20
CA LYS A 160 15.55 -13.70 -8.68
C LYS A 160 14.05 -13.90 -8.68
N THR A 161 13.54 -14.60 -9.67
CA THR A 161 12.10 -14.83 -9.85
C THR A 161 11.44 -15.52 -8.66
N LEU A 162 12.15 -16.43 -7.98
CA LEU A 162 11.68 -17.08 -6.74
C LEU A 162 11.49 -16.09 -5.57
N ILE A 163 12.33 -15.04 -5.49
CA ILE A 163 12.22 -14.01 -4.45
C ILE A 163 10.98 -13.15 -4.70
N ILE A 164 10.76 -12.75 -5.95
CA ILE A 164 9.55 -12.04 -6.35
C ILE A 164 8.30 -12.90 -6.08
N ALA A 165 8.33 -14.17 -6.45
CA ALA A 165 7.25 -15.11 -6.18
C ALA A 165 6.94 -15.23 -4.68
N SER A 166 7.95 -15.34 -3.82
CA SER A 166 7.76 -15.39 -2.37
C SER A 166 7.08 -14.13 -1.80
N ALA A 167 7.43 -12.95 -2.32
CA ALA A 167 6.79 -11.70 -1.92
C ALA A 167 5.32 -11.67 -2.34
N ILE A 168 5.03 -12.07 -3.58
CA ILE A 168 3.66 -12.11 -4.13
C ILE A 168 2.78 -13.10 -3.38
N ILE A 169 3.28 -14.31 -3.09
CA ILE A 169 2.55 -15.32 -2.29
C ILE A 169 2.20 -14.74 -0.92
N THR A 170 3.19 -14.17 -0.21
CA THR A 170 2.94 -13.60 1.12
C THR A 170 1.92 -12.46 1.06
N TYR A 171 2.00 -11.61 0.03
CA TYR A 171 1.06 -10.51 -0.18
C TYR A 171 -0.36 -11.05 -0.43
N ALA A 172 -0.50 -12.03 -1.32
CA ALA A 172 -1.79 -12.63 -1.67
C ALA A 172 -2.44 -13.34 -0.47
N GLU A 173 -1.69 -14.15 0.27
CA GLU A 173 -2.17 -14.86 1.47
C GLU A 173 -2.64 -13.89 2.57
N ARG A 174 -2.04 -12.70 2.65
CA ARG A 174 -2.46 -11.68 3.61
C ARG A 174 -3.69 -10.91 3.11
N SER A 175 -3.66 -10.45 1.87
CA SER A 175 -4.69 -9.58 1.28
C SER A 175 -5.99 -10.33 0.96
N LEU A 176 -5.90 -11.61 0.62
CA LEU A 176 -7.02 -12.50 0.32
C LEU A 176 -7.17 -13.60 1.38
N ARG A 177 -6.81 -13.30 2.64
CA ARG A 177 -6.73 -14.29 3.73
C ARG A 177 -7.99 -15.14 3.86
N ASP A 178 -9.16 -14.50 3.82
CA ASP A 178 -10.46 -15.14 3.99
C ASP A 178 -10.85 -16.02 2.78
N LEU A 179 -10.16 -15.87 1.64
CA LEU A 179 -10.43 -16.64 0.42
C LEU A 179 -9.38 -17.73 0.17
N VAL A 180 -8.13 -17.48 0.56
CA VAL A 180 -6.99 -18.38 0.32
C VAL A 180 -6.87 -19.45 1.41
N ARG A 181 -7.32 -19.18 2.65
CA ARG A 181 -7.23 -20.12 3.78
C ARG A 181 -8.51 -20.93 4.04
N ASP A 182 -9.62 -20.61 3.40
CA ASP A 182 -10.89 -21.29 3.59
C ASP A 182 -10.95 -22.58 2.75
N TYR A 183 -10.27 -23.63 3.22
CA TYR A 183 -10.29 -24.98 2.64
C TYR A 183 -11.62 -25.72 2.88
N THR A 184 -12.53 -25.17 3.70
CA THR A 184 -13.67 -25.94 4.24
C THR A 184 -14.97 -25.77 3.47
N GLY A 185 -15.02 -24.93 2.44
CA GLY A 185 -16.24 -24.74 1.62
C GLY A 185 -17.47 -24.27 2.42
N ASN A 186 -17.30 -23.88 3.69
CA ASN A 186 -18.39 -23.45 4.55
C ASN A 186 -18.59 -21.95 4.29
N GLY A 187 -19.40 -21.70 3.26
CA GLY A 187 -19.65 -20.40 2.68
C GLY A 187 -19.84 -19.31 3.73
N VAL A 188 -19.09 -18.23 3.52
CA VAL A 188 -19.40 -16.89 4.03
C VAL A 188 -20.91 -16.69 3.92
N LYS A 189 -21.61 -16.68 5.06
CA LYS A 189 -23.04 -16.42 5.14
C LYS A 189 -23.27 -15.01 4.60
N SER A 190 -23.89 -14.93 3.42
CA SER A 190 -24.15 -13.68 2.72
C SER A 190 -25.15 -12.83 3.50
N SER A 191 -24.76 -11.59 3.82
CA SER A 191 -25.70 -10.51 4.13
C SER A 191 -25.26 -9.23 3.41
N ASP A 192 -26.22 -8.71 2.65
CA ASP A 192 -26.43 -7.40 2.00
C ASP A 192 -25.30 -6.40 1.69
N SER A 193 -25.36 -5.92 0.44
CA SER A 193 -24.84 -4.71 -0.23
C SER A 193 -23.40 -4.21 0.05
N ARG A 194 -22.92 -4.24 1.28
CA ARG A 194 -21.50 -3.97 1.59
C ARG A 194 -20.60 -5.13 1.17
N ASP A 195 -21.15 -6.34 1.13
CA ASP A 195 -20.48 -7.53 0.60
C ASP A 195 -20.16 -7.39 -0.91
N SER A 196 -20.98 -6.66 -1.69
CA SER A 196 -20.70 -6.51 -3.13
C SER A 196 -19.54 -5.56 -3.42
N GLU A 197 -19.43 -4.44 -2.70
CA GLU A 197 -18.32 -3.49 -2.88
C GLU A 197 -16.98 -4.11 -2.46
N VAL A 198 -16.96 -4.79 -1.31
CA VAL A 198 -15.76 -5.50 -0.84
C VAL A 198 -15.35 -6.60 -1.83
N LYS A 199 -16.31 -7.35 -2.40
CA LYS A 199 -16.02 -8.34 -3.44
C LYS A 199 -15.48 -7.74 -4.72
N ILE A 200 -15.95 -6.55 -5.13
CA ILE A 200 -15.40 -5.83 -6.29
C ILE A 200 -13.94 -5.47 -6.03
N GLN A 201 -13.63 -4.89 -4.86
CA GLN A 201 -12.25 -4.55 -4.49
C GLN A 201 -11.35 -5.78 -4.38
N GLN A 202 -11.84 -6.88 -3.80
CA GLN A 202 -11.12 -8.15 -3.74
C GLN A 202 -10.85 -8.74 -5.15
N ARG A 203 -11.81 -8.59 -6.07
CA ARG A 203 -11.66 -9.03 -7.47
C ARG A 203 -10.59 -8.21 -8.18
N GLU A 204 -10.62 -6.89 -8.08
CA GLU A 204 -9.62 -6.01 -8.69
C GLU A 204 -8.22 -6.27 -8.13
N LEU A 205 -8.12 -6.50 -6.81
CA LEU A 205 -6.88 -6.86 -6.14
C LEU A 205 -6.36 -8.22 -6.64
N LEU A 206 -7.24 -9.23 -6.76
CA LEU A 206 -6.87 -10.54 -7.30
C LEU A 206 -6.34 -10.41 -8.73
N GLU A 207 -7.04 -9.67 -9.60
CA GLU A 207 -6.61 -9.49 -10.99
C GLU A 207 -5.26 -8.76 -11.09
N SER A 208 -5.02 -7.78 -10.21
CA SER A 208 -3.74 -7.09 -10.09
C SER A 208 -2.61 -8.03 -9.64
N ILE A 209 -2.89 -8.94 -8.71
CA ILE A 209 -1.94 -9.98 -8.27
C ILE A 209 -1.63 -10.94 -9.41
N VAL A 210 -2.65 -11.39 -10.15
CA VAL A 210 -2.47 -12.32 -11.27
C VAL A 210 -1.63 -11.70 -12.38
N ALA A 211 -1.82 -10.41 -12.68
CA ALA A 211 -1.00 -9.67 -13.62
C ALA A 211 0.49 -9.55 -13.19
N LEU A 212 0.77 -9.66 -11.90
CA LEU A 212 2.11 -9.55 -11.34
C LEU A 212 2.92 -10.87 -11.38
N LEU A 213 2.23 -12.01 -11.54
CA LEU A 213 2.82 -13.35 -11.43
C LEU A 213 3.97 -13.54 -12.42
N PRO A 214 5.14 -14.06 -11.98
CA PRO A 214 6.28 -14.25 -12.86
C PRO A 214 5.99 -15.28 -13.96
N SER A 215 6.55 -15.10 -15.16
CA SER A 215 6.30 -15.96 -16.33
C SER A 215 7.02 -17.32 -16.29
N GLU A 216 7.96 -17.53 -15.38
CA GLU A 216 8.74 -18.77 -15.27
C GLU A 216 7.90 -19.94 -14.75
N LYS A 217 8.06 -21.12 -15.39
CA LYS A 217 7.18 -22.30 -15.25
C LYS A 217 7.24 -23.04 -13.89
N SER A 218 8.09 -22.63 -12.96
CA SER A 218 8.28 -23.30 -11.65
C SER A 218 8.43 -22.32 -10.47
N ALA A 219 8.17 -21.04 -10.69
CA ALA A 219 8.37 -20.03 -9.66
C ALA A 219 7.34 -20.09 -8.52
N LEU A 220 6.17 -20.67 -8.79
CA LEU A 220 5.01 -20.67 -7.90
C LEU A 220 4.53 -22.10 -7.63
N PRO A 221 4.16 -22.44 -6.38
CA PRO A 221 3.54 -23.72 -6.07
C PRO A 221 2.20 -23.91 -6.80
N ILE A 222 1.94 -25.13 -7.29
CA ILE A 222 0.68 -25.44 -7.97
C ILE A 222 -0.54 -25.25 -7.04
N SER A 223 -0.41 -25.59 -5.76
CA SER A 223 -1.46 -25.39 -4.75
C SER A 223 -1.87 -23.92 -4.61
N PHE A 224 -0.90 -23.01 -4.66
CA PHE A 224 -1.14 -21.57 -4.64
C PHE A 224 -1.86 -21.08 -5.90
N LEU A 225 -1.46 -21.56 -7.09
CA LEU A 225 -2.15 -21.24 -8.33
C LEU A 225 -3.60 -21.74 -8.32
N CYS A 226 -3.83 -22.97 -7.83
CA CYS A 226 -5.16 -23.52 -7.68
C CYS A 226 -6.00 -22.74 -6.66
N SER A 227 -5.43 -22.28 -5.53
CA SER A 227 -6.16 -21.43 -4.58
C SER A 227 -6.56 -20.10 -5.21
N LEU A 228 -5.68 -19.47 -5.99
CA LEU A 228 -6.01 -18.24 -6.71
C LEU A 228 -7.11 -18.46 -7.75
N LEU A 229 -7.12 -19.59 -8.46
CA LEU A 229 -8.18 -19.92 -9.42
C LEU A 229 -9.53 -20.11 -8.71
N ARG A 230 -9.55 -20.79 -7.56
CA ARG A 230 -10.77 -20.89 -6.72
C ARG A 230 -11.27 -19.50 -6.31
N CYS A 231 -10.37 -18.61 -5.86
CA CYS A 231 -10.71 -17.21 -5.56
C CYS A 231 -11.29 -16.49 -6.78
N ALA A 232 -10.68 -16.68 -7.97
CA ALA A 232 -11.12 -16.05 -9.22
C ALA A 232 -12.53 -16.49 -9.65
N ILE A 233 -12.85 -17.77 -9.45
CA ILE A 233 -14.19 -18.31 -9.71
C ILE A 233 -15.19 -17.72 -8.71
N PHE A 234 -14.87 -17.75 -7.41
CA PHE A 234 -15.73 -17.22 -6.35
C PHE A 234 -16.04 -15.73 -6.52
N LEU A 235 -15.02 -14.92 -6.82
CA LEU A 235 -15.13 -13.47 -7.02
C LEU A 235 -15.66 -13.07 -8.40
N LYS A 236 -15.98 -14.05 -9.27
CA LYS A 236 -16.40 -13.81 -10.67
C LYS A 236 -15.41 -12.87 -11.40
N ALA A 237 -14.12 -13.16 -11.28
CA ALA A 237 -13.05 -12.46 -12.00
C ALA A 237 -13.19 -12.61 -13.52
N SER A 238 -12.50 -11.74 -14.25
CA SER A 238 -12.47 -11.73 -15.71
C SER A 238 -12.02 -13.07 -16.31
N SER A 239 -12.50 -13.36 -17.52
CA SER A 239 -12.08 -14.56 -18.26
C SER A 239 -10.58 -14.57 -18.52
N SER A 240 -9.99 -13.41 -18.80
CA SER A 240 -8.53 -13.24 -18.97
C SER A 240 -7.75 -13.73 -17.74
N CYS A 241 -8.17 -13.31 -16.54
CA CYS A 241 -7.56 -13.71 -15.27
C CYS A 241 -7.63 -15.24 -15.07
N LYS A 242 -8.80 -15.84 -15.29
CA LYS A 242 -9.00 -17.30 -15.15
C LYS A 242 -8.17 -18.09 -16.17
N ASN A 243 -8.21 -17.68 -17.44
CA ASN A 243 -7.47 -18.36 -18.51
C ASN A 243 -5.96 -18.31 -18.28
N GLU A 244 -5.42 -17.20 -17.77
CA GLU A 244 -4.00 -17.08 -17.44
C GLU A 244 -3.60 -18.02 -16.30
N LEU A 245 -4.43 -18.14 -15.26
CA LEU A 245 -4.22 -19.10 -14.16
C LEU A 245 -4.30 -20.54 -14.66
N GLU A 246 -5.32 -20.90 -15.45
CA GLU A 246 -5.49 -22.24 -16.03
C GLU A 246 -4.31 -22.62 -16.94
N LYS A 247 -3.85 -21.70 -17.79
CA LYS A 247 -2.68 -21.89 -18.64
C LYS A 247 -1.43 -22.18 -17.81
N ARG A 248 -1.22 -21.47 -16.71
CA ARG A 248 -0.08 -21.67 -15.81
C ARG A 248 -0.16 -22.99 -15.08
N ILE A 249 -1.32 -23.33 -14.51
CA ILE A 249 -1.57 -24.62 -13.87
C ILE A 249 -1.29 -25.75 -14.85
N SER A 250 -1.79 -25.65 -16.08
CA SER A 250 -1.57 -26.64 -17.13
C SER A 250 -0.08 -26.82 -17.45
N ALA A 251 0.66 -25.71 -17.60
CA ALA A 251 2.10 -25.75 -17.87
C ALA A 251 2.91 -26.33 -16.70
N THR A 252 2.49 -26.11 -15.46
CA THR A 252 3.14 -26.68 -14.27
C THR A 252 2.81 -28.16 -14.13
N LEU A 253 1.58 -28.60 -14.42
CA LEU A 253 1.13 -30.00 -14.31
C LEU A 253 1.93 -30.98 -15.19
N GLU A 254 2.46 -30.54 -16.32
CA GLU A 254 3.34 -31.36 -17.19
C GLU A 254 4.56 -31.95 -16.44
N HIS A 255 4.96 -31.35 -15.32
CA HIS A 255 6.17 -31.70 -14.57
C HIS A 255 5.87 -32.14 -13.12
N VAL A 256 4.61 -32.29 -12.74
CA VAL A 256 4.15 -32.52 -11.36
C VAL A 256 4.00 -34.01 -11.06
N THR A 257 4.47 -34.45 -9.88
CA THR A 257 4.35 -35.86 -9.46
C THR A 257 3.00 -36.13 -8.78
N ILE A 258 2.54 -37.39 -8.77
CA ILE A 258 1.26 -37.80 -8.15
C ILE A 258 1.16 -37.36 -6.67
N LYS A 259 2.29 -37.25 -5.95
CA LYS A 259 2.32 -36.76 -4.56
C LYS A 259 1.83 -35.32 -4.42
N ASP A 260 2.17 -34.46 -5.38
CA ASP A 260 1.77 -33.05 -5.38
C ASP A 260 0.29 -32.88 -5.79
N LEU A 261 -0.22 -33.80 -6.62
CA LEU A 261 -1.65 -33.93 -6.94
C LEU A 261 -2.47 -34.42 -5.74
N LEU A 262 -1.91 -35.29 -4.89
CA LEU A 262 -2.60 -35.75 -3.69
C LEU A 262 -2.83 -34.61 -2.67
N VAL A 263 -1.94 -33.62 -2.62
CA VAL A 263 -2.17 -32.41 -1.80
C VAL A 263 -3.40 -31.64 -2.31
N LEU A 264 -3.66 -31.64 -3.63
CA LEU A 264 -4.86 -31.03 -4.22
C LEU A 264 -6.15 -31.82 -3.95
N SER A 265 -6.07 -33.14 -3.66
CA SER A 265 -7.24 -33.98 -3.38
C SER A 265 -7.66 -34.05 -1.91
N PHE A 266 -6.78 -33.67 -0.98
CA PHE A 266 -7.04 -33.64 0.46
C PHE A 266 -7.25 -32.20 1.02
N THR A 267 -7.42 -31.20 0.15
CA THR A 267 -7.64 -29.77 0.48
C THR A 267 -8.66 -29.14 -0.46
#